data_AF-A0A1X6YBL4-F1
#
_entry.id   AF-A0A1X6YBL4-F1
#
_cell.length_a   1.000
_cell.length_b   1.000
_cell.length_c   1.000
_cell.angle_alpha   90.00
_cell.angle_beta   90.00
_cell.angle_gamma   90.00
#
_symmetry.space_group_name_H-M   'P 1'
#
loop_
_entity.id
_entity.type
_entity.pdbx_description
1 polymer ?
#
loop_
_entity_poly.entity_id
_entity_poly.type
_entity_poly.pdbx_seq_one_letter_code
_entity_poly.pdbx_strand_id
1 'polypeptide(L)'
;MTPSKDSARPLPSSRRRFGPAALACRLSVLSALGPTASAMVLPLALAAGVPAWDMARAQAAGAASLVPLTSAGETPAVLRPVARPAELVGTPASATTSLAAAAVEAPDPESRSLARSVMGVLSTTTAPGRDGVVAAALAVESALNPVAEGVSPAEAVAAVTPLRPRARPEGLAATPAAWFSKPDAPCLPAAGFPDPDVRRNLASFQADAGLCLSRAGFTEHGRTWQLTVVRNLSARRGPVWAVLHDNENAAFDSALYAVRRYGGALVAVEAGESRTFQGQDPNRNFSLSASRAATCRDISAKPTPGFTRAITSFFSDRYPVLTLHNNDEGYSGAGGRGHISARRSSASMTGMMTPMPQGALSDEDNAILLADTRPFAQSPASRKATAAFHAQGVNVIYEHVRPERNDCSFSFFTRMNGLGDYYNIEAQFGAGEAQRRMVDVLMAYLGIAPLR
;
A
#
# COMPACT_ATOMS: atom_id res chain seq x y z
N MET A 1 -13.33 -65.79 -41.15
CA MET A 1 -12.00 -66.41 -41.07
C MET A 1 -11.08 -65.46 -40.30
N THR A 2 -10.74 -65.85 -39.08
CA THR A 2 -9.60 -65.43 -38.25
C THR A 2 -8.25 -65.75 -38.93
N PRO A 3 -7.05 -65.40 -38.40
CA PRO A 3 -6.67 -64.34 -37.44
C PRO A 3 -5.27 -63.65 -37.68
N SER A 4 -5.00 -62.62 -36.86
CA SER A 4 -3.78 -62.31 -36.08
C SER A 4 -2.35 -62.45 -36.65
N LYS A 5 -1.51 -61.42 -36.40
CA LYS A 5 -0.18 -61.60 -35.76
C LYS A 5 0.41 -60.31 -35.16
N ASP A 6 0.83 -60.45 -33.91
CA ASP A 6 1.57 -59.54 -33.04
C ASP A 6 2.97 -59.17 -33.57
N SER A 7 3.50 -58.02 -33.11
CA SER A 7 4.93 -57.79 -32.91
C SER A 7 5.19 -56.71 -31.86
N ALA A 8 6.00 -57.07 -30.88
CA ALA A 8 6.28 -56.40 -29.61
C ALA A 8 7.14 -55.12 -29.71
N ARG A 9 7.02 -54.24 -28.70
CA ARG A 9 8.05 -53.26 -28.33
C ARG A 9 8.36 -53.35 -26.82
N PRO A 10 9.64 -53.37 -26.41
CA PRO A 10 10.01 -53.44 -25.00
C PRO A 10 10.07 -52.04 -24.36
N LEU A 11 9.68 -51.96 -23.09
CA LEU A 11 9.87 -50.81 -22.19
C LEU A 11 11.23 -50.92 -21.48
N PRO A 12 11.96 -49.81 -21.27
CA PRO A 12 13.20 -49.83 -20.50
C PRO A 12 12.94 -49.77 -18.99
N SER A 13 13.44 -50.80 -18.30
CA SER A 13 13.53 -50.85 -16.84
C SER A 13 14.71 -50.00 -16.33
N SER A 14 14.45 -49.05 -15.42
CA SER A 14 15.50 -48.48 -14.57
C SER A 14 15.08 -48.57 -13.10
N ARG A 15 15.51 -49.65 -12.45
CA ARG A 15 15.56 -49.75 -10.98
C ARG A 15 16.88 -49.14 -10.53
N ARG A 16 16.84 -48.00 -9.85
CA ARG A 16 17.92 -47.59 -8.93
C ARG A 16 17.40 -47.70 -7.50
N ARG A 17 17.92 -48.69 -6.77
CA ARG A 17 17.79 -48.80 -5.32
C ARG A 17 18.84 -47.89 -4.70
N PHE A 18 18.43 -46.94 -3.87
CA PHE A 18 19.29 -46.29 -2.88
C PHE A 18 18.82 -46.78 -1.50
N GLY A 19 19.70 -47.42 -0.75
CA GLY A 19 19.50 -47.73 0.66
C GLY A 19 19.86 -46.52 1.53
N PRO A 20 19.23 -46.35 2.71
CA PRO A 20 19.61 -45.27 3.61
C PRO A 20 20.78 -45.70 4.51
N ALA A 21 21.88 -44.95 4.45
CA ALA A 21 22.92 -44.96 5.45
C ALA A 21 22.46 -44.09 6.63
N ALA A 22 22.44 -44.69 7.82
CA ALA A 22 22.17 -44.01 9.08
C ALA A 22 23.35 -43.10 9.44
N LEU A 23 23.07 -41.81 9.68
CA LEU A 23 24.02 -40.88 10.30
C LEU A 23 23.49 -40.51 11.68
N ALA A 24 24.15 -41.03 12.71
CA ALA A 24 23.92 -40.70 14.11
C ALA A 24 24.47 -39.29 14.40
N CYS A 25 23.60 -38.39 14.85
CA CYS A 25 24.00 -37.08 15.34
C CYS A 25 24.20 -37.16 16.87
N ARG A 26 25.46 -37.00 17.32
CA ARG A 26 25.80 -36.84 18.74
C ARG A 26 25.50 -35.42 19.17
N LEU A 27 24.56 -35.26 20.12
CA LEU A 27 24.51 -34.08 20.98
C LEU A 27 25.73 -34.10 21.90
N SER A 28 26.45 -32.99 21.97
CA SER A 28 27.35 -32.71 23.09
C SER A 28 26.98 -31.35 23.66
N VAL A 29 26.46 -31.42 24.88
CA VAL A 29 26.25 -30.33 25.82
C VAL A 29 27.60 -29.90 26.36
N LEU A 30 27.89 -28.61 26.38
CA LEU A 30 28.87 -28.02 27.29
C LEU A 30 28.52 -26.56 27.55
N SER A 31 28.03 -26.32 28.76
CA SER A 31 28.00 -25.03 29.44
C SER A 31 29.35 -24.78 30.11
N ALA A 32 29.84 -23.53 30.11
CA ALA A 32 30.41 -22.84 31.29
C ALA A 32 31.22 -21.58 30.91
N LEU A 33 30.91 -20.47 31.60
CA LEU A 33 31.80 -19.49 32.30
C LEU A 33 33.04 -18.95 31.53
N GLY A 34 33.37 -17.67 31.44
CA GLY A 34 33.05 -16.44 32.18
C GLY A 34 33.93 -15.27 31.65
N PRO A 35 33.94 -14.09 32.29
CA PRO A 35 34.43 -12.83 31.70
C PRO A 35 35.77 -12.34 32.27
N THR A 36 36.58 -11.68 31.43
CA THR A 36 37.73 -10.80 31.76
C THR A 36 38.16 -10.12 30.45
N ALA A 37 38.73 -8.92 30.32
CA ALA A 37 38.96 -7.73 31.13
C ALA A 37 39.59 -6.71 30.13
N SER A 38 39.47 -5.42 30.44
CA SER A 38 40.03 -4.26 29.73
C SER A 38 41.53 -4.33 29.40
N ALA A 39 41.94 -3.71 28.29
CA ALA A 39 43.14 -2.85 28.21
C ALA A 39 43.18 -2.02 26.91
N MET A 40 43.33 -0.69 27.08
CA MET A 40 43.76 0.30 26.09
C MET A 40 45.16 -0.02 25.55
N VAL A 41 45.43 0.26 24.26
CA VAL A 41 46.65 0.94 23.76
C VAL A 41 46.36 1.53 22.34
N LEU A 42 46.36 2.86 22.22
CA LEU A 42 46.84 3.64 21.04
C LEU A 42 48.35 3.95 21.29
N PRO A 43 49.18 4.43 20.34
CA PRO A 43 48.91 4.99 19.00
C PRO A 43 49.92 4.56 17.90
N LEU A 44 49.73 4.97 16.64
CA LEU A 44 50.71 5.76 15.86
C LEU A 44 50.21 6.06 14.44
N ALA A 45 50.47 7.30 14.02
CA ALA A 45 50.29 7.83 12.68
C ALA A 45 51.37 7.33 11.70
N LEU A 46 51.02 7.24 10.42
CA LEU A 46 51.98 7.38 9.32
C LEU A 46 51.32 8.05 8.13
N ALA A 47 51.99 9.09 7.65
CA ALA A 47 51.61 9.98 6.58
C ALA A 47 52.14 9.49 5.22
N ALA A 48 51.36 9.70 4.17
CA ALA A 48 51.74 9.89 2.77
C ALA A 48 50.48 10.46 2.08
N GLY A 49 50.45 11.52 1.27
CA GLY A 49 51.44 12.05 0.35
C GLY A 49 50.81 12.15 -1.06
N VAL A 50 49.99 13.19 -1.29
CA VAL A 50 49.83 14.11 -2.47
C VAL A 50 50.28 13.57 -3.86
N PRO A 51 49.54 13.75 -4.99
CA PRO A 51 49.19 15.07 -5.57
C PRO A 51 47.78 15.21 -6.21
N ALA A 52 47.06 16.32 -6.06
CA ALA A 52 47.29 17.68 -6.57
C ALA A 52 47.49 17.72 -8.10
N TRP A 53 46.38 17.81 -8.83
CA TRP A 53 46.35 18.21 -10.24
C TRP A 53 45.77 19.61 -10.35
N ASP A 54 46.52 20.45 -11.04
CA ASP A 54 46.33 21.89 -11.16
C ASP A 54 45.49 22.25 -12.40
N MET A 55 44.99 23.47 -12.37
CA MET A 55 44.05 24.11 -13.30
C MET A 55 44.52 24.21 -14.77
N ALA A 56 43.57 24.25 -15.73
CA ALA A 56 43.27 25.47 -16.53
C ALA A 56 42.44 25.21 -17.82
N ARG A 57 41.44 26.09 -17.99
CA ARG A 57 40.88 26.70 -19.22
C ARG A 57 40.58 25.86 -20.48
N ALA A 58 39.32 25.95 -20.92
CA ALA A 58 39.00 26.37 -22.29
C ALA A 58 37.66 27.15 -22.33
N GLN A 59 37.72 28.37 -22.86
CA GLN A 59 36.59 29.20 -23.28
C GLN A 59 36.29 28.97 -24.78
N ALA A 60 35.04 29.33 -25.16
CA ALA A 60 34.51 29.57 -26.52
C ALA A 60 34.16 28.33 -27.36
N ALA A 61 33.04 28.24 -28.11
CA ALA A 61 31.89 29.12 -28.37
C ALA A 61 30.79 28.26 -29.05
N GLY A 62 29.52 28.71 -29.03
CA GLY A 62 28.46 28.14 -29.87
C GLY A 62 27.07 28.67 -29.51
N ALA A 63 26.57 29.59 -30.32
CA ALA A 63 25.39 30.42 -30.10
C ALA A 63 24.05 29.68 -30.17
N ALA A 64 23.09 30.12 -29.34
CA ALA A 64 21.66 30.00 -29.64
C ALA A 64 20.92 31.24 -29.11
N SER A 65 20.15 31.83 -30.02
CA SER A 65 19.44 33.09 -29.93
C SER A 65 18.35 33.07 -28.84
N LEU A 66 18.32 34.09 -27.97
CA LEU A 66 17.22 34.38 -27.06
C LEU A 66 16.52 35.67 -27.48
N VAL A 67 15.21 35.56 -27.70
CA VAL A 67 14.28 36.68 -27.93
C VAL A 67 13.98 37.34 -26.58
N PRO A 68 13.95 38.68 -26.47
CA PRO A 68 13.65 39.36 -25.22
C PRO A 68 12.14 39.39 -24.96
N LEU A 69 11.72 38.95 -23.78
CA LEU A 69 10.39 39.24 -23.22
C LEU A 69 10.52 40.49 -22.35
N THR A 70 9.79 41.51 -22.74
CA THR A 70 9.66 42.80 -22.07
C THR A 70 8.93 42.66 -20.73
N SER A 71 9.49 43.33 -19.73
CA SER A 71 8.93 43.52 -18.40
C SER A 71 7.74 44.49 -18.43
N ALA A 72 6.58 44.05 -17.96
CA ALA A 72 5.53 44.93 -17.45
C ALA A 72 5.54 44.83 -15.93
N GLY A 73 5.76 45.97 -15.28
CA GLY A 73 5.88 46.09 -13.83
C GLY A 73 4.52 46.04 -13.14
N GLU A 74 4.51 45.44 -11.97
CA GLU A 74 3.50 45.67 -10.95
C GLU A 74 4.21 45.81 -9.61
N THR A 75 4.06 46.99 -9.02
CA THR A 75 4.66 47.41 -7.74
C THR A 75 4.08 46.63 -6.56
N PRO A 76 4.88 46.15 -5.60
CA PRO A 76 4.36 45.59 -4.37
C PRO A 76 3.97 46.70 -3.38
N ALA A 77 2.73 46.64 -2.90
CA ALA A 77 2.21 47.49 -1.84
C ALA A 77 2.92 47.21 -0.50
N VAL A 78 3.42 48.29 0.11
CA VAL A 78 4.04 48.33 1.43
C VAL A 78 2.97 48.14 2.50
N LEU A 79 3.03 47.02 3.23
CA LEU A 79 2.23 46.85 4.46
C LEU A 79 2.92 47.58 5.62
N ARG A 80 2.26 48.61 6.12
CA ARG A 80 2.61 49.32 7.37
C ARG A 80 2.19 48.49 8.59
N PRO A 81 2.97 48.51 9.69
CA PRO A 81 2.59 47.86 10.94
C PRO A 81 1.53 48.69 11.69
N VAL A 82 0.43 48.05 12.09
CA VAL A 82 -0.59 48.65 12.96
C VAL A 82 -0.19 48.47 14.42
N ALA A 83 -0.20 49.58 15.14
CA ALA A 83 0.15 49.69 16.56
C ALA A 83 -0.88 49.01 17.47
N ARG A 84 -0.39 48.42 18.58
CA ARG A 84 -1.19 48.03 19.75
C ARG A 84 -1.61 49.27 20.55
N PRO A 85 -2.85 49.32 21.08
CA PRO A 85 -3.14 50.11 22.26
C PRO A 85 -2.99 49.30 23.54
N ALA A 86 -2.49 49.97 24.56
CA ALA A 86 -2.31 49.50 25.92
C ALA A 86 -3.61 49.56 26.74
N GLU A 87 -3.64 48.67 27.75
CA GLU A 87 -4.27 48.72 29.07
C GLU A 87 -5.48 49.64 29.34
N LEU A 88 -6.52 49.03 29.91
CA LEU A 88 -7.33 49.65 30.95
C LEU A 88 -7.81 48.60 31.97
N VAL A 89 -7.48 48.89 33.22
CA VAL A 89 -7.79 48.16 34.46
C VAL A 89 -9.26 48.36 34.85
N GLY A 90 -9.94 47.29 35.31
CA GLY A 90 -11.27 47.39 35.94
C GLY A 90 -11.90 46.04 36.34
N THR A 91 -12.05 45.84 37.64
CA THR A 91 -12.54 44.73 38.49
C THR A 91 -13.98 44.16 38.23
N PRO A 92 -14.40 43.06 38.92
CA PRO A 92 -15.10 41.92 38.32
C PRO A 92 -16.63 41.90 38.53
N ALA A 93 -17.36 41.23 37.62
CA ALA A 93 -18.62 40.56 37.95
C ALA A 93 -19.13 39.67 36.80
N SER A 94 -19.68 38.53 37.21
CA SER A 94 -20.70 37.71 36.52
C SER A 94 -20.25 36.81 35.37
N ALA A 95 -20.27 35.51 35.69
CA ALA A 95 -20.24 34.41 34.74
C ALA A 95 -21.45 34.44 33.80
N THR A 96 -21.18 34.51 32.50
CA THR A 96 -22.08 34.05 31.44
C THR A 96 -21.26 33.31 30.41
N THR A 97 -21.53 32.01 30.31
CA THR A 97 -20.95 31.09 29.35
C THR A 97 -21.43 31.48 27.95
N SER A 98 -20.54 32.07 27.14
CA SER A 98 -20.78 32.31 25.72
C SER A 98 -20.23 31.13 24.92
N LEU A 99 -21.14 30.35 24.31
CA LEU A 99 -20.84 29.37 23.28
C LEU A 99 -20.35 30.10 22.03
N ALA A 100 -19.03 30.08 21.82
CA ALA A 100 -18.44 30.44 20.54
C ALA A 100 -18.73 29.33 19.53
N ALA A 101 -19.40 29.69 18.43
CA ALA A 101 -19.69 28.81 17.31
C ALA A 101 -18.38 28.34 16.66
N ALA A 102 -18.04 27.07 16.86
CA ALA A 102 -17.12 26.36 15.99
C ALA A 102 -17.78 26.26 14.60
N ALA A 103 -17.07 26.71 13.57
CA ALA A 103 -17.46 26.51 12.19
C ALA A 103 -17.54 25.00 11.92
N VAL A 104 -18.77 24.50 11.76
CA VAL A 104 -19.04 23.14 11.34
C VAL A 104 -18.62 23.03 9.87
N GLU A 105 -17.50 22.37 9.64
CA GLU A 105 -17.08 21.91 8.32
C GLU A 105 -18.20 21.03 7.74
N ALA A 106 -18.60 21.29 6.49
CA ALA A 106 -19.73 20.59 5.89
C ALA A 106 -19.45 19.08 5.86
N PRO A 107 -20.42 18.22 6.24
CA PRO A 107 -20.21 16.78 6.26
C PRO A 107 -19.84 16.29 4.86
N ASP A 108 -18.78 15.49 4.82
CA ASP A 108 -18.24 14.80 3.65
C ASP A 108 -19.37 14.12 2.84
N PRO A 109 -19.34 14.18 1.49
CA PRO A 109 -20.35 13.58 0.62
C PRO A 109 -20.66 12.09 0.89
N GLU A 110 -19.77 11.28 1.48
CA GLU A 110 -20.10 9.90 1.83
C GLU A 110 -21.07 9.80 3.02
N SER A 111 -20.95 10.69 4.00
CA SER A 111 -21.82 10.72 5.19
C SER A 111 -23.30 10.98 4.83
N ARG A 112 -23.56 11.73 3.75
CA ARG A 112 -24.93 11.99 3.25
C ARG A 112 -25.53 10.77 2.53
N SER A 113 -24.70 9.85 2.03
CA SER A 113 -25.13 8.67 1.30
C SER A 113 -25.74 7.61 2.22
N LEU A 114 -25.22 7.46 3.45
CA LEU A 114 -25.72 6.48 4.41
C LEU A 114 -27.03 6.93 5.08
N ALA A 115 -27.19 8.23 5.35
CA ALA A 115 -28.41 8.77 5.95
C ALA A 115 -29.67 8.59 5.07
N ARG A 116 -29.53 8.57 3.74
CA ARG A 116 -30.67 8.34 2.82
C ARG A 116 -31.07 6.87 2.68
N SER A 117 -30.15 5.93 2.86
CA SER A 117 -30.47 4.49 2.81
C SER A 117 -31.20 4.00 4.07
N VAL A 118 -31.03 4.68 5.22
CA VAL A 118 -31.68 4.31 6.49
C VAL A 118 -33.12 4.87 6.58
N MET A 119 -33.41 5.99 5.92
CA MET A 119 -34.74 6.63 5.96
C MET A 119 -35.78 6.01 5.00
N GLY A 120 -35.40 5.00 4.21
CA GLY A 120 -36.28 4.35 3.23
C GLY A 120 -36.98 3.06 3.68
N VAL A 121 -36.75 2.59 4.92
CA VAL A 121 -37.24 1.27 5.40
C VAL A 121 -38.11 1.39 6.65
N LEU A 122 -38.87 2.48 6.77
CA LEU A 122 -39.91 2.61 7.79
C LEU A 122 -41.23 3.00 7.14
N SER A 123 -41.87 2.04 6.48
CA SER A 123 -43.32 2.01 6.37
C SER A 123 -43.84 0.60 6.12
N THR A 124 -44.81 0.25 6.97
CA THR A 124 -45.75 -0.88 6.93
C THR A 124 -45.18 -2.28 7.10
N THR A 125 -45.26 -2.80 8.33
CA THR A 125 -46.01 -4.04 8.61
C THR A 125 -46.25 -4.24 10.11
N THR A 126 -47.51 -4.52 10.42
CA THR A 126 -48.09 -4.82 11.72
C THR A 126 -47.63 -6.20 12.21
N ALA A 127 -47.22 -6.30 13.47
CA ALA A 127 -46.91 -7.57 14.15
C ALA A 127 -48.19 -8.41 14.41
N PRO A 128 -48.06 -9.72 14.65
CA PRO A 128 -47.89 -10.16 16.04
C PRO A 128 -46.92 -11.36 16.23
N GLY A 129 -46.45 -11.53 17.47
CA GLY A 129 -45.86 -12.80 17.96
C GLY A 129 -44.40 -12.72 18.41
N ARG A 130 -44.15 -12.08 19.55
CA ARG A 130 -42.91 -12.26 20.33
C ARG A 130 -43.07 -13.55 21.13
N ASP A 131 -42.30 -14.58 20.76
CA ASP A 131 -41.82 -15.67 21.66
C ASP A 131 -40.89 -16.69 20.94
N GLY A 132 -40.58 -16.53 19.64
CA GLY A 132 -39.76 -17.49 18.89
C GLY A 132 -38.31 -17.10 18.53
N VAL A 133 -37.87 -15.87 18.82
CA VAL A 133 -36.67 -15.30 18.13
C VAL A 133 -35.34 -15.59 18.84
N VAL A 134 -35.34 -16.08 20.08
CA VAL A 134 -34.09 -16.38 20.82
C VAL A 134 -33.55 -17.79 20.51
N ALA A 135 -34.39 -18.72 20.05
CA ALA A 135 -33.97 -20.10 19.73
C ALA A 135 -33.34 -20.24 18.34
N ALA A 136 -33.65 -19.34 17.40
CA ALA A 136 -33.13 -19.40 16.03
C ALA A 136 -31.73 -18.79 15.87
N ALA A 137 -31.32 -17.89 16.77
CA ALA A 137 -29.99 -17.28 16.74
C ALA A 137 -28.88 -18.21 17.24
N LEU A 138 -29.18 -19.13 18.15
CA LEU A 138 -28.22 -20.11 18.68
C LEU A 138 -28.06 -21.35 17.79
N ALA A 139 -28.95 -21.58 16.84
CA ALA A 139 -28.90 -22.74 15.93
C ALA A 139 -28.04 -22.48 14.67
N VAL A 140 -27.80 -21.21 14.29
CA VAL A 140 -27.01 -20.87 13.10
C VAL A 140 -25.50 -20.85 13.40
N GLU A 141 -25.10 -20.63 14.65
CA GLU A 141 -23.68 -20.63 15.06
C GLU A 141 -23.11 -22.06 15.17
N SER A 142 -23.95 -23.06 15.40
CA SER A 142 -23.54 -24.46 15.52
C SER A 142 -23.40 -25.22 14.19
N ALA A 143 -23.80 -24.63 13.07
CA ALA A 143 -23.81 -25.30 11.76
C ALA A 143 -22.59 -24.99 10.87
N LEU A 144 -21.61 -24.20 11.34
CA LEU A 144 -20.43 -23.80 10.55
C LEU A 144 -19.10 -24.41 11.01
N ASN A 145 -19.11 -25.35 11.95
CA ASN A 145 -17.91 -26.09 12.35
C ASN A 145 -18.03 -27.58 11.97
N PRO A 146 -17.55 -28.02 10.79
CA PRO A 146 -17.10 -29.39 10.67
C PRO A 146 -15.84 -29.55 11.51
N VAL A 147 -15.93 -30.39 12.53
CA VAL A 147 -14.79 -30.90 13.29
C VAL A 147 -13.81 -31.52 12.30
N ALA A 148 -12.73 -30.82 12.00
CA ALA A 148 -11.60 -31.36 11.27
C ALA A 148 -10.76 -32.17 12.27
N GLU A 149 -11.05 -33.46 12.36
CA GLU A 149 -10.14 -34.41 13.01
C GLU A 149 -8.81 -34.47 12.24
N GLY A 150 -7.71 -34.24 12.95
CA GLY A 150 -6.42 -34.85 12.67
C GLY A 150 -5.61 -34.31 11.50
N VAL A 151 -5.04 -33.11 11.63
CA VAL A 151 -3.80 -32.77 10.92
C VAL A 151 -2.80 -32.19 11.91
N SER A 152 -1.71 -32.92 12.15
CA SER A 152 -0.61 -32.51 13.03
C SER A 152 0.00 -31.18 12.56
N PRO A 153 0.31 -30.22 13.47
CA PRO A 153 0.85 -28.90 13.10
C PRO A 153 2.29 -28.89 12.54
N ALA A 154 2.92 -30.05 12.33
CA ALA A 154 4.35 -30.15 12.07
C ALA A 154 4.75 -30.22 10.57
N GLU A 155 3.81 -30.26 9.62
CA GLU A 155 4.13 -30.45 8.18
C GLU A 155 3.61 -29.32 7.24
N ALA A 156 3.09 -28.21 7.78
CA ALA A 156 2.51 -27.14 6.96
C ALA A 156 3.53 -26.13 6.37
N VAL A 157 4.81 -26.51 6.23
CA VAL A 157 5.83 -25.72 5.50
C VAL A 157 6.07 -26.34 4.12
N ALA A 158 4.99 -26.60 3.37
CA ALA A 158 5.08 -27.10 2.01
C ALA A 158 5.13 -25.93 1.01
N ALA A 159 6.34 -25.71 0.48
CA ALA A 159 6.69 -25.06 -0.78
C ALA A 159 5.74 -23.97 -1.30
N VAL A 160 6.09 -22.71 -1.04
CA VAL A 160 5.63 -21.58 -1.87
C VAL A 160 6.08 -21.90 -3.31
N THR A 161 5.12 -22.24 -4.17
CA THR A 161 5.41 -22.42 -5.60
C THR A 161 5.84 -21.08 -6.14
N PRO A 162 7.01 -20.96 -6.82
CA PRO A 162 7.43 -19.70 -7.39
C PRO A 162 6.35 -19.21 -8.36
N LEU A 163 5.87 -17.98 -8.14
CA LEU A 163 4.91 -17.30 -9.00
C LEU A 163 5.42 -17.36 -10.44
N ARG A 164 4.68 -18.06 -11.32
CA ARG A 164 4.97 -18.04 -12.76
C ARG A 164 4.51 -16.68 -13.32
N PRO A 165 5.35 -16.00 -14.13
CA PRO A 165 4.96 -14.75 -14.78
C PRO A 165 3.74 -14.97 -15.68
N ARG A 166 2.69 -14.15 -15.53
CA ARG A 166 1.49 -14.17 -16.39
C ARG A 166 1.63 -13.12 -17.48
N ALA A 167 1.37 -13.48 -18.74
CA ALA A 167 1.39 -12.54 -19.85
C ALA A 167 0.46 -11.35 -19.60
N ARG A 168 0.99 -10.12 -19.78
CA ARG A 168 0.22 -8.87 -19.67
C ARG A 168 -0.85 -8.82 -20.78
N PRO A 169 -2.10 -8.41 -20.48
CA PRO A 169 -3.12 -8.25 -21.51
C PRO A 169 -2.68 -7.30 -22.64
N GLU A 170 -2.85 -7.75 -23.88
CA GLU A 170 -2.67 -6.93 -25.07
C GLU A 170 -3.65 -5.73 -25.02
N GLY A 171 -3.16 -4.51 -25.29
CA GLY A 171 -3.95 -3.27 -25.20
C GLY A 171 -3.65 -2.38 -23.98
N LEU A 172 -2.83 -2.84 -23.03
CA LEU A 172 -2.31 -2.01 -21.93
C LEU A 172 -0.92 -1.40 -22.22
N ALA A 173 -0.45 -1.48 -23.47
CA ALA A 173 0.82 -0.86 -23.89
C ALA A 173 0.66 0.67 -23.86
N ALA A 174 1.39 1.33 -22.96
CA ALA A 174 1.35 2.76 -22.80
C ALA A 174 2.32 3.45 -23.77
N THR A 175 1.87 4.51 -24.44
CA THR A 175 2.78 5.53 -24.95
C THR A 175 3.32 6.29 -23.74
N PRO A 176 4.64 6.26 -23.44
CA PRO A 176 5.19 7.01 -22.33
C PRO A 176 4.91 8.50 -22.55
N ALA A 177 4.40 9.18 -21.53
CA ALA A 177 4.29 10.63 -21.60
C ALA A 177 5.71 11.25 -21.58
N ALA A 178 5.93 12.35 -22.30
CA ALA A 178 7.27 12.88 -22.59
C ALA A 178 8.10 13.31 -21.36
N TRP A 179 7.47 13.46 -20.19
CA TRP A 179 8.09 13.82 -18.92
C TRP A 179 8.35 12.60 -18.01
N PHE A 180 8.03 11.38 -18.45
CA PHE A 180 8.47 10.17 -17.75
C PHE A 180 9.98 10.27 -17.66
N SER A 181 10.51 10.43 -16.44
CA SER A 181 11.95 10.41 -16.21
C SER A 181 12.50 9.22 -16.99
N LYS A 182 13.33 9.49 -18.00
CA LYS A 182 14.04 8.42 -18.71
C LYS A 182 14.66 7.54 -17.62
N PRO A 183 14.61 6.21 -17.70
CA PRO A 183 15.19 5.34 -16.67
C PRO A 183 16.63 5.69 -16.31
N ASP A 184 17.31 6.41 -17.21
CA ASP A 184 18.70 6.87 -17.09
C ASP A 184 18.84 8.34 -16.64
N ALA A 185 17.75 9.02 -16.28
CA ALA A 185 17.82 10.34 -15.69
C ALA A 185 18.54 10.26 -14.33
N PRO A 186 19.41 11.23 -14.00
CA PRO A 186 20.10 11.24 -12.73
C PRO A 186 19.09 11.34 -11.58
N CYS A 187 19.40 10.68 -10.47
CA CYS A 187 18.57 10.74 -9.27
C CYS A 187 18.50 12.17 -8.76
N LEU A 188 17.31 12.60 -8.37
CA LEU A 188 17.09 13.89 -7.74
C LEU A 188 17.61 13.85 -6.30
N PRO A 189 18.22 14.94 -5.79
CA PRO A 189 18.60 15.02 -4.39
C PRO A 189 17.33 15.05 -3.52
N ALA A 190 17.32 14.28 -2.43
CA ALA A 190 16.24 14.36 -1.44
C ALA A 190 16.28 15.70 -0.66
N ALA A 191 17.47 16.26 -0.47
CA ALA A 191 17.64 17.58 0.12
C ALA A 191 17.05 18.66 -0.81
N GLY A 192 16.11 19.44 -0.28
CA GLY A 192 15.41 20.48 -1.04
C GLY A 192 14.32 19.96 -1.98
N PHE A 193 13.99 18.67 -1.93
CA PHE A 193 12.86 18.13 -2.68
C PHE A 193 11.54 18.73 -2.12
N PRO A 194 10.64 19.25 -2.99
CA PRO A 194 9.46 19.98 -2.51
C PRO A 194 8.41 19.17 -1.72
N ASP A 195 8.36 17.85 -1.91
CA ASP A 195 7.42 16.96 -1.24
C ASP A 195 7.77 16.82 0.27
N PRO A 196 6.85 17.17 1.20
CA PRO A 196 7.05 17.01 2.63
C PRO A 196 7.33 15.58 3.09
N ASP A 197 6.82 14.55 2.40
CA ASP A 197 7.06 13.14 2.71
C ASP A 197 8.54 12.77 2.50
N VAL A 198 9.13 13.21 1.40
CA VAL A 198 10.57 13.04 1.15
C VAL A 198 11.39 13.78 2.21
N ARG A 199 11.00 15.01 2.57
CA ARG A 199 11.70 15.78 3.60
C ARG A 199 11.65 15.12 4.96
N ARG A 200 10.49 14.58 5.37
CA ARG A 200 10.33 13.82 6.62
C ARG A 200 11.24 12.59 6.65
N ASN A 201 11.49 12.00 5.48
CA ASN A 201 12.32 10.81 5.32
C ASN A 201 13.78 11.08 4.89
N LEU A 202 14.28 12.32 5.02
CA LEU A 202 15.63 12.68 4.54
C LEU A 202 16.73 11.76 5.09
N ALA A 203 16.63 11.36 6.37
CA ALA A 203 17.57 10.43 7.00
C ALA A 203 17.61 9.06 6.31
N SER A 204 16.48 8.57 5.80
CA SER A 204 16.42 7.31 5.04
C SER A 204 17.19 7.40 3.72
N PHE A 205 17.07 8.52 2.99
CA PHE A 205 17.81 8.74 1.75
C PHE A 205 19.31 8.95 1.99
N GLN A 206 19.70 9.62 3.08
CA GLN A 206 21.10 9.79 3.46
C GLN A 206 21.75 8.45 3.86
N ALA A 207 21.00 7.58 4.53
CA ALA A 207 21.49 6.29 5.00
C ALA A 207 21.57 5.21 3.90
N ASP A 208 20.91 5.40 2.75
CA ASP A 208 20.85 4.42 1.67
C ASP A 208 21.08 5.09 0.31
N ALA A 209 22.34 5.07 -0.14
CA ALA A 209 22.74 5.58 -1.44
C ALA A 209 22.16 4.78 -2.63
N GLY A 210 21.54 3.62 -2.38
CA GLY A 210 20.80 2.86 -3.37
C GLY A 210 19.44 3.47 -3.71
N LEU A 211 18.90 4.38 -2.89
CA LEU A 211 17.63 5.03 -3.15
C LEU A 211 17.77 6.15 -4.20
N CYS A 212 17.04 5.99 -5.29
CA CYS A 212 16.96 6.97 -6.37
C CYS A 212 15.59 7.62 -6.40
N LEU A 213 15.57 8.90 -6.08
CA LEU A 213 14.38 9.73 -6.15
C LEU A 213 14.21 10.31 -7.56
N SER A 214 12.98 10.30 -8.07
CA SER A 214 12.62 10.88 -9.37
C SER A 214 11.18 11.40 -9.32
N ARG A 215 10.82 12.22 -10.32
CA ARG A 215 9.46 12.74 -10.50
C ARG A 215 8.88 12.31 -11.83
N ALA A 216 7.56 12.28 -11.86
CA ALA A 216 6.81 11.97 -13.05
C ALA A 216 5.47 12.74 -12.98
N GLY A 217 5.14 13.72 -13.84
CA GLY A 217 3.79 14.30 -13.89
C GLY A 217 3.15 14.59 -15.25
N PHE A 218 1.86 14.25 -15.44
CA PHE A 218 1.06 14.39 -16.68
C PHE A 218 -0.09 15.37 -16.49
N THR A 219 -0.61 15.86 -17.61
CA THR A 219 -1.93 16.48 -17.64
C THR A 219 -3.00 15.52 -18.19
N GLU A 220 -4.11 15.37 -17.48
CA GLU A 220 -5.32 14.66 -17.95
C GLU A 220 -6.57 15.36 -17.41
N HIS A 221 -7.55 15.63 -18.29
CA HIS A 221 -8.80 16.34 -17.95
C HIS A 221 -8.61 17.66 -17.20
N GLY A 222 -7.58 18.42 -17.58
CA GLY A 222 -7.26 19.72 -16.95
C GLY A 222 -6.54 19.63 -15.61
N ARG A 223 -6.21 18.41 -15.13
CA ARG A 223 -5.42 18.18 -13.91
C ARG A 223 -3.99 17.85 -14.26
N THR A 224 -3.02 18.52 -13.64
CA THR A 224 -1.59 18.20 -13.76
C THR A 224 -1.17 17.32 -12.59
N TRP A 225 -1.31 16.01 -12.78
CA TRP A 225 -0.88 14.98 -11.85
C TRP A 225 0.63 14.98 -11.71
N GLN A 226 1.12 14.71 -10.51
CA GLN A 226 2.53 14.45 -10.23
C GLN A 226 2.67 13.20 -9.38
N LEU A 227 3.77 12.49 -9.59
CA LEU A 227 4.15 11.28 -8.88
C LEU A 227 5.56 11.48 -8.33
N THR A 228 5.74 11.17 -7.05
CA THR A 228 7.05 10.91 -6.47
C THR A 228 7.38 9.44 -6.62
N VAL A 229 8.56 9.16 -7.16
CA VAL A 229 9.00 7.79 -7.44
C VAL A 229 10.35 7.56 -6.78
N VAL A 230 10.40 6.58 -5.87
CA VAL A 230 11.63 6.13 -5.22
C VAL A 230 11.94 4.72 -5.69
N ARG A 231 13.15 4.50 -6.23
CA ARG A 231 13.62 3.17 -6.65
C ARG A 231 14.83 2.75 -5.84
N ASN A 232 14.92 1.47 -5.51
CA ASN A 232 16.17 0.89 -5.01
C ASN A 232 17.03 0.42 -6.20
N LEU A 233 18.10 1.14 -6.51
CA LEU A 233 18.97 0.85 -7.65
C LEU A 233 19.80 -0.42 -7.49
N SER A 234 20.05 -0.84 -6.24
CA SER A 234 20.74 -2.09 -5.92
C SER A 234 19.82 -3.30 -6.06
N ALA A 235 18.50 -3.10 -6.00
CA ALA A 235 17.49 -4.16 -6.06
C ALA A 235 16.29 -3.77 -6.94
N ARG A 236 16.55 -3.32 -8.18
CA ARG A 236 15.53 -2.74 -9.09
C ARG A 236 14.35 -3.66 -9.43
N ARG A 237 14.57 -4.97 -9.36
CA ARG A 237 13.58 -6.01 -9.74
C ARG A 237 12.80 -6.53 -8.53
N GLY A 238 12.63 -5.70 -7.50
CA GLY A 238 11.81 -5.99 -6.32
C GLY A 238 10.33 -5.59 -6.49
N PRO A 239 9.52 -5.68 -5.42
CA PRO A 239 8.11 -5.30 -5.42
C PRO A 239 7.89 -3.81 -5.65
N VAL A 240 6.71 -3.45 -6.18
CA VAL A 240 6.31 -2.05 -6.33
C VAL A 240 5.15 -1.75 -5.41
N TRP A 241 5.27 -0.65 -4.67
CA TRP A 241 4.27 -0.14 -3.75
C TRP A 241 3.67 1.15 -4.30
N ALA A 242 2.35 1.25 -4.31
CA ALA A 242 1.66 2.50 -4.60
C ALA A 242 1.05 3.11 -3.35
N VAL A 243 1.22 4.43 -3.18
CA VAL A 243 0.57 5.26 -2.17
C VAL A 243 -0.25 6.30 -2.92
N LEU A 244 -1.58 6.17 -2.86
CA LEU A 244 -2.46 6.93 -3.74
C LEU A 244 -3.01 8.21 -3.12
N HIS A 245 -2.97 8.35 -1.80
CA HIS A 245 -3.36 9.56 -1.09
C HIS A 245 -2.14 10.19 -0.44
N ASP A 246 -1.94 11.48 -0.72
CA ASP A 246 -0.75 12.23 -0.31
C ASP A 246 -0.75 12.59 1.18
N ASN A 247 -1.90 12.54 1.84
CA ASN A 247 -2.03 12.82 3.27
C ASN A 247 -1.83 11.58 4.17
N GLU A 248 -1.47 10.43 3.58
CA GLU A 248 -1.29 9.15 4.29
C GLU A 248 0.19 8.93 4.63
N ASN A 249 0.72 9.80 5.51
CA ASN A 249 2.14 9.87 5.86
C ASN A 249 2.75 8.53 6.28
N ALA A 250 2.02 7.73 7.07
CA ALA A 250 2.52 6.44 7.54
C ALA A 250 2.59 5.41 6.39
N ALA A 251 1.70 5.51 5.40
CA ALA A 251 1.74 4.70 4.19
C ALA A 251 3.01 5.02 3.36
N PHE A 252 3.34 6.31 3.17
CA PHE A 252 4.59 6.70 2.52
C PHE A 252 5.82 6.18 3.26
N ASP A 253 5.89 6.42 4.57
CA ASP A 253 7.03 6.01 5.42
C ASP A 253 7.22 4.48 5.38
N SER A 254 6.12 3.72 5.43
CA SER A 254 6.12 2.26 5.36
C SER A 254 6.49 1.74 3.97
N ALA A 255 6.07 2.42 2.91
CA ALA A 255 6.46 2.06 1.55
C ALA A 255 7.96 2.30 1.33
N LEU A 256 8.50 3.42 1.82
CA LEU A 256 9.92 3.69 1.75
C LEU A 256 10.73 2.66 2.55
N TYR A 257 10.26 2.29 3.75
CA TYR A 257 10.81 1.16 4.50
C TYR A 257 10.82 -0.12 3.67
N ALA A 258 9.71 -0.44 2.99
CA ALA A 258 9.61 -1.63 2.16
C ALA A 258 10.61 -1.60 0.98
N VAL A 259 10.78 -0.46 0.32
CA VAL A 259 11.74 -0.29 -0.79
C VAL A 259 13.20 -0.45 -0.33
N ARG A 260 13.53 0.09 0.84
CA ARG A 260 14.87 -0.09 1.44
C ARG A 260 15.12 -1.54 1.83
N ARG A 261 14.11 -2.18 2.42
CA ARG A 261 14.24 -3.52 3.00
C ARG A 261 14.11 -4.64 1.98
N TYR A 262 13.27 -4.50 0.96
CA TYR A 262 12.92 -5.56 0.01
C TYR A 262 13.22 -5.19 -1.45
N GLY A 263 13.70 -3.97 -1.70
CA GLY A 263 14.01 -3.48 -3.03
C GLY A 263 12.79 -2.99 -3.80
N GLY A 264 12.95 -2.86 -5.11
CA GLY A 264 11.89 -2.44 -6.02
C GLY A 264 11.64 -0.94 -6.01
N ALA A 265 10.37 -0.53 -5.93
CA ALA A 265 9.99 0.88 -6.05
C ALA A 265 8.76 1.28 -5.23
N LEU A 266 8.69 2.57 -4.91
CA LEU A 266 7.52 3.29 -4.40
C LEU A 266 7.07 4.27 -5.48
N VAL A 267 5.77 4.33 -5.72
CA VAL A 267 5.08 5.32 -6.57
C VAL A 267 4.01 6.00 -5.72
N ALA A 268 4.25 7.25 -5.33
CA ALA A 268 3.32 8.07 -4.56
C ALA A 268 2.64 9.12 -5.46
N VAL A 269 1.35 9.37 -5.27
CA VAL A 269 0.62 10.45 -5.97
C VAL A 269 0.71 11.73 -5.15
N GLU A 270 1.23 12.79 -5.75
CA GLU A 270 1.30 14.11 -5.12
C GLU A 270 -0.04 14.83 -5.23
N ALA A 271 -0.58 15.27 -4.10
CA ALA A 271 -1.82 16.02 -4.01
C ALA A 271 -1.76 17.24 -3.08
N GLY A 272 -0.57 17.58 -2.58
CA GLY A 272 -0.35 18.70 -1.67
C GLY A 272 -0.85 18.41 -0.26
N GLU A 273 -0.48 17.26 0.31
CA GLU A 273 -0.90 16.80 1.65
C GLU A 273 -2.43 16.62 1.75
N SER A 274 -3.09 16.31 0.65
CA SER A 274 -4.55 16.14 0.56
C SER A 274 -4.91 14.72 0.12
N ARG A 275 -6.03 14.22 0.64
CA ARG A 275 -6.62 12.95 0.18
C ARG A 275 -7.03 13.00 -1.30
N THR A 276 -7.54 14.15 -1.73
CA THR A 276 -8.03 14.36 -3.11
C THR A 276 -7.16 15.37 -3.85
N PHE A 277 -6.99 15.16 -5.16
CA PHE A 277 -6.30 16.10 -6.03
C PHE A 277 -7.31 16.82 -6.93
N GLN A 278 -7.51 18.11 -6.68
CA GLN A 278 -8.47 18.94 -7.44
C GLN A 278 -9.86 18.28 -7.54
N GLY A 279 -10.37 17.81 -6.39
CA GLY A 279 -11.68 17.18 -6.25
C GLY A 279 -11.79 15.76 -6.81
N GLN A 280 -10.71 15.14 -7.25
CA GLN A 280 -10.67 13.73 -7.65
C GLN A 280 -9.91 12.91 -6.61
N ASP A 281 -10.56 11.88 -6.07
CA ASP A 281 -9.88 10.84 -5.28
C ASP A 281 -8.99 10.02 -6.24
N PRO A 282 -7.66 10.00 -6.05
CA PRO A 282 -6.74 9.23 -6.90
C PRO A 282 -7.03 7.71 -6.88
N ASN A 283 -7.47 7.16 -5.76
CA ASN A 283 -7.92 5.77 -5.63
C ASN A 283 -9.38 5.57 -6.07
N ARG A 284 -9.98 6.51 -6.79
CA ARG A 284 -11.24 6.30 -7.55
C ARG A 284 -11.08 6.70 -9.02
N ASN A 285 -9.83 6.82 -9.49
CA ASN A 285 -9.49 7.38 -10.78
C ASN A 285 -8.94 6.35 -11.78
N PHE A 286 -9.30 5.06 -11.65
CA PHE A 286 -8.80 3.99 -12.53
C PHE A 286 -9.85 3.50 -13.54
N SER A 287 -9.85 4.08 -14.75
CA SER A 287 -10.68 3.60 -15.85
C SER A 287 -10.04 3.82 -17.22
N LEU A 288 -10.16 2.82 -18.10
CA LEU A 288 -9.62 2.87 -19.48
C LEU A 288 -10.67 3.22 -20.54
N SER A 289 -11.96 3.09 -20.25
CA SER A 289 -13.04 3.30 -21.21
C SER A 289 -14.20 4.07 -20.61
N ALA A 290 -14.89 4.86 -21.44
CA ALA A 290 -16.04 5.64 -20.99
C ALA A 290 -17.15 4.75 -20.39
N SER A 291 -17.38 3.57 -20.97
CA SER A 291 -18.36 2.60 -20.45
C SER A 291 -18.05 2.13 -19.03
N ARG A 292 -16.78 1.95 -18.68
CA ARG A 292 -16.37 1.55 -17.31
C ARG A 292 -16.35 2.72 -16.35
N ALA A 293 -15.96 3.91 -16.82
CA ALA A 293 -16.02 5.12 -15.99
C ALA A 293 -17.47 5.49 -15.63
N ALA A 294 -18.42 5.28 -16.56
CA ALA A 294 -19.84 5.60 -16.35
C ALA A 294 -20.52 4.82 -15.22
N THR A 295 -19.98 3.67 -14.81
CA THR A 295 -20.52 2.89 -13.69
C THR A 295 -19.93 3.28 -12.33
N CYS A 296 -18.88 4.11 -12.33
CA CYS A 296 -18.20 4.55 -11.13
C CYS A 296 -18.79 5.87 -10.64
N ARG A 297 -19.15 5.92 -9.36
CA ARG A 297 -19.78 7.11 -8.77
C ARG A 297 -18.79 8.27 -8.58
N ASP A 298 -17.55 7.93 -8.22
CA ASP A 298 -16.58 8.89 -7.67
C ASP A 298 -15.40 9.19 -8.63
N ILE A 299 -15.53 8.76 -9.89
CA ILE A 299 -14.64 9.19 -10.98
C ILE A 299 -15.28 10.36 -11.72
N SER A 300 -14.48 11.30 -12.22
CA SER A 300 -14.95 12.22 -13.25
C SER A 300 -15.58 11.40 -14.39
N ALA A 301 -16.71 11.81 -14.97
CA ALA A 301 -17.47 11.02 -15.96
C ALA A 301 -16.72 10.69 -17.28
N LYS A 302 -15.41 10.94 -17.32
CA LYS A 302 -14.48 10.64 -18.42
C LYS A 302 -13.51 9.54 -17.98
N PRO A 303 -13.14 8.61 -18.87
CA PRO A 303 -12.10 7.64 -18.57
C PRO A 303 -10.76 8.33 -18.34
N THR A 304 -9.90 7.71 -17.53
CA THR A 304 -8.61 8.26 -17.07
C THR A 304 -7.45 7.36 -17.47
N PRO A 305 -7.27 7.08 -18.78
CA PRO A 305 -6.27 6.13 -19.23
C PRO A 305 -4.85 6.67 -19.06
N GLY A 306 -4.64 7.99 -19.06
CA GLY A 306 -3.36 8.61 -18.72
C GLY A 306 -2.96 8.31 -17.28
N PHE A 307 -3.85 8.59 -16.33
CA PHE A 307 -3.64 8.30 -14.90
C PHE A 307 -3.41 6.82 -14.64
N THR A 308 -4.32 6.00 -15.15
CA THR A 308 -4.26 4.53 -15.00
C THR A 308 -2.93 3.98 -15.50
N ARG A 309 -2.47 4.41 -16.69
CA ARG A 309 -1.21 3.93 -17.27
C ARG A 309 0.02 4.47 -16.55
N ALA A 310 0.00 5.72 -16.08
CA ALA A 310 1.11 6.29 -15.34
C ALA A 310 1.46 5.41 -14.13
N ILE A 311 0.47 4.99 -13.35
CA ILE A 311 0.67 4.13 -12.17
C ILE A 311 0.93 2.67 -12.57
N THR A 312 0.08 2.09 -13.43
CA THR A 312 0.19 0.66 -13.77
C THR A 312 1.45 0.30 -14.55
N SER A 313 2.12 1.27 -15.17
CA SER A 313 3.39 1.05 -15.90
C SER A 313 4.54 0.59 -15.00
N PHE A 314 4.47 0.84 -13.69
CA PHE A 314 5.50 0.41 -12.74
C PHE A 314 5.36 -1.05 -12.31
N PHE A 315 4.17 -1.62 -12.43
CA PHE A 315 3.89 -2.99 -11.99
C PHE A 315 4.30 -4.00 -13.06
N SER A 316 4.78 -5.15 -12.60
CA SER A 316 5.13 -6.29 -13.45
C SER A 316 4.35 -7.53 -13.00
N ASP A 317 4.26 -8.51 -13.88
CA ASP A 317 3.60 -9.81 -13.61
C ASP A 317 4.35 -10.70 -12.59
N ARG A 318 5.57 -10.32 -12.20
CA ARG A 318 6.41 -11.05 -11.26
C ARG A 318 5.92 -10.94 -9.81
N TYR A 319 5.32 -9.82 -9.44
CA TYR A 319 4.87 -9.54 -8.07
C TYR A 319 3.39 -9.14 -8.08
N PRO A 320 2.66 -9.34 -6.97
CA PRO A 320 1.33 -8.77 -6.85
C PRO A 320 1.35 -7.24 -6.91
N VAL A 321 0.20 -6.64 -7.17
CA VAL A 321 -0.02 -5.21 -6.98
C VAL A 321 -0.13 -4.94 -5.48
N LEU A 322 0.70 -4.03 -4.97
CA LEU A 322 0.79 -3.68 -3.56
C LEU A 322 0.45 -2.20 -3.37
N THR A 323 -0.45 -1.92 -2.43
CA THR A 323 -0.75 -0.56 -1.98
C THR A 323 -0.64 -0.44 -0.47
N LEU A 324 -0.43 0.78 0.00
CA LEU A 324 -0.47 1.15 1.40
C LEU A 324 -1.44 2.31 1.56
N HIS A 325 -2.26 2.25 2.60
CA HIS A 325 -3.23 3.28 2.94
C HIS A 325 -3.23 3.55 4.45
N ASN A 326 -3.71 4.71 4.85
CA ASN A 326 -4.03 4.98 6.25
C ASN A 326 -5.51 5.33 6.41
N ASN A 327 -6.13 4.80 7.45
CA ASN A 327 -7.52 5.04 7.80
C ASN A 327 -7.62 5.89 9.07
N ASP A 328 -8.63 6.75 9.14
CA ASP A 328 -8.99 7.44 10.39
C ASP A 328 -9.35 6.44 11.48
N GLU A 329 -9.20 6.85 12.74
CA GLU A 329 -9.53 6.01 13.90
C GLU A 329 -11.00 5.58 13.94
N GLY A 330 -11.20 4.29 14.17
CA GLY A 330 -12.47 3.60 14.21
C GLY A 330 -13.22 3.67 12.89
N TYR A 331 -14.49 3.23 12.87
CA TYR A 331 -15.34 3.35 11.68
C TYR A 331 -16.62 4.15 11.92
N SER A 332 -17.09 4.78 10.84
CA SER A 332 -18.36 5.52 10.82
C SER A 332 -19.54 4.62 11.20
N GLY A 333 -20.27 5.03 12.24
CA GLY A 333 -21.36 4.26 12.83
C GLY A 333 -21.00 3.52 14.13
N ALA A 334 -19.71 3.52 14.53
CA ALA A 334 -19.26 3.05 15.84
C ALA A 334 -18.51 4.13 16.65
N GLY A 335 -18.67 5.41 16.29
CA GLY A 335 -18.04 6.54 16.96
C GLY A 335 -16.67 6.95 16.37
N GLY A 336 -16.17 6.22 15.37
CA GLY A 336 -14.97 6.58 14.60
C GLY A 336 -15.27 7.36 13.31
N ARG A 337 -14.21 7.84 12.65
CA ARG A 337 -14.28 8.57 11.37
C ARG A 337 -13.82 7.76 10.17
N GLY A 338 -13.19 6.62 10.38
CA GLY A 338 -12.72 5.77 9.29
C GLY A 338 -13.83 5.12 8.49
N HIS A 339 -13.45 4.63 7.31
CA HIS A 339 -14.40 4.08 6.33
C HIS A 339 -14.25 2.56 6.18
N ILE A 340 -13.09 2.01 6.55
CA ILE A 340 -12.73 0.60 6.40
C ILE A 340 -12.25 0.06 7.75
N SER A 341 -12.77 -1.09 8.16
CA SER A 341 -12.38 -1.73 9.43
C SER A 341 -12.61 -3.23 9.34
N ALA A 342 -11.72 -4.02 9.93
CA ALA A 342 -11.84 -5.47 10.00
C ALA A 342 -12.99 -5.94 10.91
N ARG A 343 -13.55 -5.07 11.74
CA ARG A 343 -14.79 -5.35 12.51
C ARG A 343 -16.05 -5.25 11.67
N ARG A 344 -15.98 -4.65 10.48
CA ARG A 344 -17.15 -4.36 9.66
C ARG A 344 -17.17 -5.24 8.42
N SER A 345 -18.36 -5.74 8.10
CA SER A 345 -18.67 -6.32 6.81
C SER A 345 -19.75 -5.51 6.10
N SER A 346 -19.68 -5.50 4.77
CA SER A 346 -20.62 -4.86 3.87
C SER A 346 -20.98 -5.82 2.75
N ALA A 347 -21.79 -5.36 1.78
CA ALA A 347 -22.14 -6.18 0.64
C ALA A 347 -20.94 -6.52 -0.26
N SER A 348 -19.85 -5.73 -0.23
CA SER A 348 -18.65 -5.92 -1.06
C SER A 348 -17.40 -6.24 -0.25
N MET A 349 -17.40 -6.02 1.06
CA MET A 349 -16.22 -6.24 1.91
C MET A 349 -16.57 -7.14 3.09
N THR A 350 -15.70 -8.08 3.43
CA THR A 350 -15.82 -8.94 4.61
C THR A 350 -14.63 -8.67 5.52
N GLY A 351 -14.88 -7.96 6.62
CA GLY A 351 -13.89 -7.78 7.68
C GLY A 351 -13.76 -9.05 8.52
N MET A 352 -12.52 -9.41 8.85
CA MET A 352 -12.16 -10.60 9.60
C MET A 352 -11.12 -10.23 10.65
N MET A 353 -11.54 -10.19 11.91
CA MET A 353 -10.62 -10.03 13.03
C MET A 353 -9.75 -11.28 13.18
N THR A 354 -8.47 -11.09 13.49
CA THR A 354 -7.58 -12.19 13.82
C THR A 354 -8.06 -12.89 15.10
N PRO A 355 -8.05 -14.23 15.16
CA PRO A 355 -8.27 -14.98 16.39
C PRO A 355 -7.02 -14.96 17.31
N MET A 356 -5.89 -14.41 16.86
CA MET A 356 -4.61 -14.38 17.58
C MET A 356 -4.12 -12.94 17.74
N PRO A 357 -4.78 -12.09 18.55
CA PRO A 357 -4.45 -10.67 18.62
C PRO A 357 -3.02 -10.42 19.11
N GLN A 358 -2.31 -9.46 18.50
CA GLN A 358 -0.90 -9.14 18.81
C GLN A 358 -0.63 -7.63 18.87
N GLY A 359 -0.90 -7.02 20.02
CA GLY A 359 -0.63 -5.60 20.26
C GLY A 359 -1.31 -4.71 19.21
N ALA A 360 -0.57 -3.75 18.65
CA ALA A 360 -1.11 -2.85 17.64
C ALA A 360 -1.57 -3.55 16.34
N LEU A 361 -1.10 -4.77 16.02
CA LEU A 361 -1.55 -5.49 14.82
C LEU A 361 -3.01 -5.94 14.88
N SER A 362 -3.56 -6.08 16.10
CA SER A 362 -4.95 -6.51 16.29
C SER A 362 -5.96 -5.36 16.32
N ASP A 363 -5.50 -4.12 16.23
CA ASP A 363 -6.36 -2.97 16.02
C ASP A 363 -7.19 -3.16 14.74
N GLU A 364 -8.50 -2.92 14.81
CA GLU A 364 -9.41 -3.21 13.70
C GLU A 364 -9.15 -2.43 12.42
N ASP A 365 -8.46 -1.29 12.49
CA ASP A 365 -8.10 -0.47 11.34
C ASP A 365 -6.72 -0.84 10.79
N ASN A 366 -5.98 -1.72 11.49
CA ASN A 366 -4.76 -2.34 11.02
C ASN A 366 -5.07 -3.71 10.40
N ALA A 367 -5.17 -3.75 9.07
CA ALA A 367 -5.53 -4.97 8.35
C ALA A 367 -4.83 -5.08 7.00
N ILE A 368 -4.62 -6.32 6.56
CA ILE A 368 -4.27 -6.59 5.15
C ILE A 368 -5.57 -6.85 4.37
N LEU A 369 -5.84 -6.00 3.39
CA LEU A 369 -6.94 -6.14 2.46
C LEU A 369 -6.54 -7.00 1.25
N LEU A 370 -7.39 -7.95 0.91
CA LEU A 370 -7.32 -8.84 -0.23
C LEU A 370 -8.46 -8.53 -1.20
N ALA A 371 -8.23 -8.64 -2.51
CA ALA A 371 -9.29 -8.50 -3.50
C ALA A 371 -9.35 -9.70 -4.46
N ASP A 372 -10.54 -10.23 -4.72
CA ASP A 372 -10.78 -11.26 -5.73
C ASP A 372 -12.15 -11.07 -6.40
N THR A 373 -12.32 -11.62 -7.61
CA THR A 373 -13.60 -11.58 -8.34
C THR A 373 -14.57 -12.67 -7.88
N ARG A 374 -14.09 -13.62 -7.08
CA ARG A 374 -14.91 -14.68 -6.46
C ARG A 374 -15.33 -14.27 -5.04
N PRO A 375 -16.44 -14.80 -4.51
CA PRO A 375 -16.71 -14.71 -3.08
C PRO A 375 -15.60 -15.36 -2.24
N PHE A 376 -15.39 -14.89 -1.00
CA PHE A 376 -14.31 -15.39 -0.12
C PHE A 376 -14.35 -16.91 0.08
N ALA A 377 -15.54 -17.46 0.34
CA ALA A 377 -15.77 -18.90 0.49
C ALA A 377 -15.35 -19.72 -0.75
N GLN A 378 -15.21 -19.07 -1.92
CA GLN A 378 -14.84 -19.68 -3.19
C GLN A 378 -13.42 -19.28 -3.65
N SER A 379 -12.66 -18.56 -2.82
CA SER A 379 -11.27 -18.16 -3.12
C SER A 379 -10.28 -18.92 -2.21
N PRO A 380 -9.77 -20.10 -2.62
CA PRO A 380 -8.79 -20.85 -1.83
C PRO A 380 -7.51 -20.05 -1.55
N ALA A 381 -7.06 -19.24 -2.52
CA ALA A 381 -5.88 -18.39 -2.37
C ALA A 381 -6.08 -17.35 -1.26
N SER A 382 -7.23 -16.67 -1.24
CA SER A 382 -7.52 -15.66 -0.24
C SER A 382 -7.73 -16.25 1.16
N ARG A 383 -8.35 -17.44 1.25
CA ARG A 383 -8.44 -18.17 2.53
C ARG A 383 -7.06 -18.58 3.04
N LYS A 384 -6.18 -19.06 2.16
CA LYS A 384 -4.79 -19.39 2.52
C LYS A 384 -4.03 -18.17 3.03
N ALA A 385 -4.13 -17.04 2.32
CA ALA A 385 -3.52 -15.78 2.75
C ALA A 385 -4.07 -15.33 4.11
N THR A 386 -5.40 -15.38 4.28
CA THR A 386 -6.06 -15.00 5.54
C THR A 386 -5.56 -15.82 6.72
N ALA A 387 -5.51 -17.15 6.56
CA ALA A 387 -4.99 -18.04 7.60
C ALA A 387 -3.52 -17.72 7.95
N ALA A 388 -2.69 -17.41 6.95
CA ALA A 388 -1.29 -17.04 7.17
C ALA A 388 -1.15 -15.70 7.93
N PHE A 389 -1.96 -14.69 7.60
CA PHE A 389 -1.94 -13.39 8.27
C PHE A 389 -2.50 -13.46 9.69
N HIS A 390 -3.60 -14.20 9.88
CA HIS A 390 -4.16 -14.46 11.20
C HIS A 390 -3.15 -15.15 12.12
N ALA A 391 -2.37 -16.10 11.61
CA ALA A 391 -1.27 -16.75 12.35
C ALA A 391 -0.17 -15.78 12.81
N GLN A 392 -0.07 -14.60 12.22
CA GLN A 392 0.84 -13.53 12.63
C GLN A 392 0.12 -12.40 13.41
N GLY A 393 -1.15 -12.62 13.78
CA GLY A 393 -1.94 -11.66 14.53
C GLY A 393 -2.39 -10.42 13.75
N VAL A 394 -2.46 -10.53 12.42
CA VAL A 394 -2.90 -9.45 11.54
C VAL A 394 -4.36 -9.67 11.13
N ASN A 395 -5.18 -8.63 11.25
CA ASN A 395 -6.56 -8.65 10.75
C ASN A 395 -6.61 -8.67 9.22
N VAL A 396 -7.72 -9.14 8.65
CA VAL A 396 -7.88 -9.22 7.20
C VAL A 396 -9.20 -8.61 6.77
N ILE A 397 -9.18 -7.94 5.62
CA ILE A 397 -10.37 -7.46 4.95
C ILE A 397 -10.42 -8.09 3.57
N TYR A 398 -11.54 -8.68 3.21
CA TYR A 398 -11.71 -9.28 1.89
C TYR A 398 -12.69 -8.47 1.06
N GLU A 399 -12.22 -7.94 -0.06
CA GLU A 399 -13.03 -7.28 -1.07
C GLU A 399 -13.47 -8.26 -2.17
N HIS A 400 -14.79 -8.42 -2.31
CA HIS A 400 -15.39 -9.13 -3.44
C HIS A 400 -15.66 -8.16 -4.59
N VAL A 401 -14.73 -8.15 -5.56
CA VAL A 401 -14.80 -7.34 -6.78
C VAL A 401 -15.87 -7.91 -7.71
N ARG A 402 -16.96 -7.16 -7.91
CA ARG A 402 -18.08 -7.55 -8.77
C ARG A 402 -18.25 -6.56 -9.90
N PRO A 403 -18.14 -6.96 -11.19
CA PRO A 403 -18.15 -6.05 -12.33
C PRO A 403 -19.29 -5.03 -12.33
N GLU A 404 -20.44 -5.39 -11.78
CA GLU A 404 -21.66 -4.57 -11.72
C GLU A 404 -21.58 -3.43 -10.67
N ARG A 405 -20.58 -3.45 -9.79
CA ARG A 405 -20.35 -2.49 -8.70
C ARG A 405 -18.92 -1.95 -8.71
N ASN A 406 -18.51 -1.40 -9.84
CA ASN A 406 -17.20 -0.79 -10.02
C ASN A 406 -17.12 0.58 -9.33
N ASP A 407 -16.19 0.73 -8.39
CA ASP A 407 -15.88 2.02 -7.75
C ASP A 407 -14.67 2.72 -8.39
N CYS A 408 -14.08 2.13 -9.44
CA CYS A 408 -12.88 2.61 -10.10
C CYS A 408 -11.67 2.74 -9.18
N SER A 409 -11.64 1.95 -8.09
CA SER A 409 -10.46 1.82 -7.24
C SER A 409 -9.35 1.01 -7.88
N PHE A 410 -8.14 1.13 -7.33
CA PHE A 410 -7.01 0.41 -7.89
C PHE A 410 -7.11 -1.11 -7.67
N SER A 411 -7.71 -1.55 -6.55
CA SER A 411 -8.02 -2.96 -6.29
C SER A 411 -8.96 -3.52 -7.34
N PHE A 412 -10.05 -2.81 -7.62
CA PHE A 412 -11.05 -3.18 -8.60
C PHE A 412 -10.45 -3.23 -10.01
N PHE A 413 -9.69 -2.19 -10.39
CA PHE A 413 -8.99 -2.14 -11.66
C PHE A 413 -8.02 -3.32 -11.83
N THR A 414 -7.22 -3.63 -10.80
CA THR A 414 -6.25 -4.73 -10.80
C THR A 414 -6.93 -6.06 -11.09
N ARG A 415 -8.01 -6.37 -10.37
CA ARG A 415 -8.73 -7.64 -10.52
C ARG A 415 -9.50 -7.74 -11.83
N MET A 416 -10.16 -6.68 -12.26
CA MET A 416 -10.95 -6.66 -13.50
C MET A 416 -10.11 -6.67 -14.78
N ASN A 417 -8.83 -6.26 -14.70
CA ASN A 417 -7.93 -6.22 -15.85
C ASN A 417 -6.83 -7.30 -15.78
N GLY A 418 -6.94 -8.25 -14.85
CA GLY A 418 -6.03 -9.38 -14.76
C GLY A 418 -4.58 -8.99 -14.49
N LEU A 419 -4.33 -7.90 -13.75
CA LEU A 419 -2.98 -7.45 -13.41
C LEU A 419 -2.28 -8.34 -12.38
N GLY A 420 -3.01 -9.28 -11.77
CA GLY A 420 -2.48 -10.22 -10.79
C GLY A 420 -3.22 -10.17 -9.47
N ASP A 421 -2.61 -10.73 -8.43
CA ASP A 421 -3.11 -10.61 -7.07
C ASP A 421 -2.93 -9.19 -6.54
N TYR A 422 -3.82 -8.79 -5.65
CA TYR A 422 -3.85 -7.46 -5.06
C TYR A 422 -3.81 -7.58 -3.55
N TYR A 423 -2.88 -6.85 -2.94
CA TYR A 423 -2.81 -6.68 -1.49
C TYR A 423 -2.72 -5.20 -1.18
N ASN A 424 -3.49 -4.79 -0.18
CA ASN A 424 -3.43 -3.46 0.36
C ASN A 424 -3.21 -3.55 1.87
N ILE A 425 -2.34 -2.72 2.41
CA ILE A 425 -2.13 -2.66 3.86
C ILE A 425 -2.78 -1.38 4.37
N GLU A 426 -3.90 -1.56 5.05
CA GLU A 426 -4.62 -0.51 5.78
C GLU A 426 -4.05 -0.41 7.19
N ALA A 427 -3.76 0.81 7.64
CA ALA A 427 -3.37 1.05 9.01
C ALA A 427 -4.04 2.30 9.57
N GLN A 428 -4.39 2.28 10.85
CA GLN A 428 -4.84 3.46 11.58
C GLN A 428 -3.86 4.62 11.39
N PHE A 429 -4.37 5.86 11.33
CA PHE A 429 -3.56 7.06 11.26
C PHE A 429 -2.54 7.10 12.42
N GLY A 430 -1.26 7.25 12.08
CA GLY A 430 -0.15 7.23 13.05
C GLY A 430 0.39 5.84 13.41
N ALA A 431 -0.24 4.75 12.99
CA ALA A 431 0.19 3.38 13.29
C ALA A 431 1.32 2.86 12.36
N GLY A 432 2.30 3.71 12.05
CA GLY A 432 3.37 3.38 11.09
C GLY A 432 4.24 2.19 11.49
N GLU A 433 4.42 1.91 12.77
CA GLU A 433 5.14 0.70 13.22
C GLU A 433 4.34 -0.58 12.93
N ALA A 434 3.04 -0.57 13.21
CA ALA A 434 2.16 -1.69 12.88
C ALA A 434 2.11 -1.92 11.37
N GLN A 435 2.04 -0.85 10.57
CA GLN A 435 2.05 -0.93 9.11
C GLN A 435 3.35 -1.55 8.56
N ARG A 436 4.52 -1.17 9.09
CA ARG A 436 5.80 -1.83 8.73
C ARG A 436 5.84 -3.31 9.12
N ARG A 437 5.28 -3.68 10.28
CA ARG A 437 5.17 -5.10 10.67
C ARG A 437 4.25 -5.86 9.72
N MET A 438 3.14 -5.27 9.27
CA MET A 438 2.27 -5.87 8.26
C MET A 438 2.97 -6.02 6.90
N VAL A 439 3.83 -5.06 6.51
CA VAL A 439 4.70 -5.20 5.34
C VAL A 439 5.58 -6.44 5.49
N ASP A 440 6.25 -6.61 6.63
CA ASP A 440 7.13 -7.77 6.85
C ASP A 440 6.36 -9.10 6.80
N VAL A 441 5.17 -9.16 7.40
CA VAL A 441 4.26 -10.32 7.35
C VAL A 441 3.87 -10.65 5.91
N LEU A 442 3.47 -9.64 5.13
CA LEU A 442 3.09 -9.82 3.73
C LEU A 442 4.27 -10.29 2.87
N MET A 443 5.45 -9.69 3.03
CA MET A 443 6.64 -10.08 2.28
C MET A 443 7.07 -11.52 2.61
N ALA A 444 7.00 -11.91 3.88
CA ALA A 444 7.26 -13.29 4.30
C ALA A 444 6.26 -14.28 3.66
N TYR A 445 4.96 -13.96 3.65
CA TYR A 445 3.95 -14.77 2.97
C TYR A 445 4.21 -14.92 1.47
N LEU A 446 4.66 -13.84 0.81
CA LEU A 446 5.01 -13.84 -0.61
C LEU A 446 6.36 -14.52 -0.90
N GLY A 447 7.10 -14.95 0.12
CA GLY A 447 8.43 -15.56 -0.02
C GLY A 447 9.51 -14.57 -0.46
N ILE A 448 9.33 -13.28 -0.15
CA ILE A 448 10.25 -12.20 -0.52
C ILE A 448 11.16 -11.91 0.67
N ALA A 449 12.43 -12.29 0.54
CA ALA A 449 13.43 -12.07 1.58
C ALA A 449 13.88 -10.61 1.64
N PRO A 450 14.23 -10.09 2.83
CA PRO A 450 14.87 -8.78 2.93
C PRO A 450 16.24 -8.78 2.24
N LEU A 451 16.64 -7.62 1.75
CA LEU A 451 17.98 -7.34 1.25
C LEU A 451 19.00 -7.56 2.39
N ARG A 452 20.18 -8.03 2.02
CA ARG A 452 21.28 -8.35 2.95
C ARG A 452 22.21 -7.18 3.15
#